data_AF-A0A4R1B2C4-F1
#
_entry.id   AF-A0A4R1B2C4-F1
#
_cell.length_a   1.000
_cell.length_b   1.000
_cell.length_c   1.000
_cell.angle_alpha   90.00
_cell.angle_beta   90.00
_cell.angle_gamma   90.00
#
_symmetry.space_group_name_H-M   'P 1'
#
loop_
_entity.id
_entity.type
_entity.pdbx_description
1 polymer ?
#
loop_
_entity_poly.entity_id
_entity_poly.type
_entity_poly.pdbx_seq_one_letter_code
_entity_poly.pdbx_strand_id
1 'polypeptide(L)'
;MPLPSRPLARRLFLAAALLAPGAGAAAAEATPAPADFSPYVARLVGNLCPAFVAQIADKPAIAPMLRRRPIDVADVCACTERGFLADGRLRSEFARPPEQVAENMKTDNLRAYFTMRLLQATMACLAAEFSDILADNDPARR
;
A
#
# COMPACT_ATOMS: atom_id res chain seq x y z
N MET A 1 -15.52 73.53 -19.27
CA MET A 1 -16.92 73.46 -18.77
C MET A 1 -17.17 72.02 -18.32
N PRO A 2 -17.93 71.74 -17.25
CA PRO A 2 -18.28 72.57 -16.09
C PRO A 2 -17.78 71.97 -14.74
N LEU A 3 -18.05 72.67 -13.64
CA LEU A 3 -18.18 72.15 -12.26
C LEU A 3 -19.70 72.13 -11.93
N PRO A 4 -20.25 71.41 -10.92
CA PRO A 4 -19.69 71.01 -9.62
C PRO A 4 -19.72 69.45 -9.43
N SER A 5 -19.92 68.74 -8.30
CA SER A 5 -20.47 69.07 -6.96
C SER A 5 -20.09 68.06 -5.85
N ARG A 6 -20.39 68.43 -4.60
CA ARG A 6 -20.72 67.52 -3.46
C ARG A 6 -22.25 67.51 -3.28
N PRO A 7 -22.87 66.49 -2.64
CA PRO A 7 -23.10 66.60 -1.19
C PRO A 7 -23.11 65.25 -0.42
N LEU A 8 -23.40 65.35 0.88
CA LEU A 8 -23.54 64.27 1.86
C LEU A 8 -24.77 63.38 1.60
N ALA A 9 -24.70 62.10 1.98
CA ALA A 9 -25.87 61.25 2.20
C ALA A 9 -25.65 60.24 3.36
N ARG A 10 -25.49 60.74 4.60
CA ARG A 10 -25.44 59.91 5.81
C ARG A 10 -26.83 59.33 6.12
N ARG A 11 -27.04 58.03 5.89
CA ARG A 11 -28.17 57.28 6.47
C ARG A 11 -27.74 55.89 6.95
N LEU A 12 -27.82 55.69 8.28
CA LEU A 12 -28.00 54.35 8.84
C LEU A 12 -29.42 53.89 8.46
N PHE A 13 -29.59 52.60 8.20
CA PHE A 13 -30.81 51.89 8.59
C PHE A 13 -30.45 50.48 9.07
N LEU A 14 -31.20 49.98 10.03
CA LEU A 14 -30.93 48.69 10.69
C LEU A 14 -31.47 47.51 9.88
N ALA A 15 -30.99 46.33 10.28
CA ALA A 15 -31.37 45.03 9.75
C ALA A 15 -32.88 44.80 9.57
N ALA A 16 -33.21 44.05 8.51
CA ALA A 16 -34.38 43.19 8.46
C ALA A 16 -33.89 41.78 8.08
N ALA A 17 -34.18 40.77 8.90
CA ALA A 17 -33.81 39.39 8.60
C ALA A 17 -34.77 38.80 7.57
N LEU A 18 -34.23 38.12 6.55
CA LEU A 18 -34.99 37.31 5.61
C LEU A 18 -34.46 35.87 5.66
N LEU A 19 -35.36 34.92 5.89
CA LEU A 19 -35.03 33.51 6.03
C LEU A 19 -34.73 32.91 4.65
N ALA A 20 -33.53 32.37 4.46
CA ALA A 20 -33.19 31.48 3.35
C ALA A 20 -33.04 30.05 3.90
N PRO A 21 -34.04 29.16 3.72
CA PRO A 21 -33.95 27.78 4.18
C PRO A 21 -33.05 26.94 3.25
N GLY A 22 -32.53 25.83 3.77
CA GLY A 22 -31.93 24.80 2.91
C GLY A 22 -30.45 24.97 2.57
N ALA A 23 -29.65 25.61 3.43
CA ALA A 23 -28.21 25.32 3.49
C ALA A 23 -28.04 23.87 3.97
N GLY A 24 -28.14 22.91 3.04
CA GLY A 24 -28.06 21.49 3.33
C GLY A 24 -26.74 21.19 4.03
N ALA A 25 -26.81 20.68 5.26
CA ALA A 25 -25.64 20.13 5.90
C ALA A 25 -25.16 18.97 5.03
N ALA A 26 -24.04 19.17 4.35
CA ALA A 26 -23.27 18.07 3.80
C ALA A 26 -22.90 17.20 4.99
N ALA A 27 -23.66 16.12 5.20
CA ALA A 27 -23.27 15.09 6.13
C ALA A 27 -21.89 14.65 5.67
N ALA A 28 -20.88 14.90 6.51
CA ALA A 28 -19.61 14.25 6.36
C ALA A 28 -19.90 12.77 6.59
N GLU A 29 -20.18 12.04 5.51
CA GLU A 29 -20.11 10.59 5.52
C GLU A 29 -18.77 10.25 6.16
N ALA A 30 -18.83 9.66 7.36
CA ALA A 30 -17.65 9.34 8.11
C ALA A 30 -16.94 8.25 7.33
N THR A 31 -16.02 8.65 6.45
CA THR A 31 -15.30 7.78 5.53
C THR A 31 -14.85 6.56 6.32
N PRO A 32 -15.37 5.36 6.04
CA PRO A 32 -15.11 4.20 6.86
C PRO A 32 -13.61 4.08 7.06
N ALA A 33 -13.16 4.08 8.32
CA ALA A 33 -11.75 4.04 8.64
C ALA A 33 -11.15 2.87 7.84
N PRO A 34 -10.10 3.10 7.03
CA PRO A 34 -9.63 2.09 6.09
C PRO A 34 -9.30 0.84 6.90
N ALA A 35 -10.08 -0.23 6.72
CA ALA A 35 -10.04 -1.32 7.65
C ALA A 35 -8.64 -1.96 7.66
N ASP A 36 -8.23 -2.50 8.79
CA ASP A 36 -6.89 -3.06 8.86
C ASP A 36 -6.83 -4.43 8.17
N PHE A 37 -6.48 -4.40 6.89
CA PHE A 37 -6.28 -5.58 6.05
C PHE A 37 -4.91 -6.22 6.26
N SER A 38 -4.01 -5.59 7.04
CA SER A 38 -2.70 -6.13 7.41
C SER A 38 -2.77 -7.59 7.89
N PRO A 39 -3.57 -7.96 8.92
CA PRO A 39 -3.64 -9.35 9.40
C PRO A 39 -4.09 -10.38 8.34
N TYR A 40 -4.87 -10.00 7.33
CA TYR A 40 -5.24 -10.92 6.25
C TYR A 40 -4.09 -11.08 5.24
N VAL A 41 -3.48 -9.97 4.82
CA VAL A 41 -2.36 -9.99 3.86
C VAL A 41 -1.11 -10.61 4.48
N ALA A 42 -0.76 -10.26 5.72
CA ALA A 42 0.32 -10.87 6.48
C ALA A 42 0.17 -12.38 6.61
N ARG A 43 -1.05 -12.88 6.88
CA ARG A 43 -1.32 -14.33 6.92
C ARG A 43 -1.19 -14.98 5.54
N LEU A 44 -1.58 -14.31 4.47
CA LEU A 44 -1.52 -14.83 3.11
C LEU A 44 -0.08 -14.85 2.55
N VAL A 45 0.67 -13.76 2.76
CA VAL A 45 2.11 -13.65 2.43
C VAL A 45 2.92 -14.60 3.31
N GLY A 46 2.70 -14.62 4.62
CA GLY A 46 3.41 -15.47 5.58
C GLY A 46 3.23 -16.97 5.34
N ASN A 47 2.12 -17.40 4.74
CA ASN A 47 1.93 -18.79 4.30
C ASN A 47 2.68 -19.14 3.01
N LEU A 48 2.79 -18.19 2.06
CA LEU A 48 3.27 -18.45 0.70
C LEU A 48 4.74 -18.10 0.48
N CYS A 49 5.22 -17.00 1.08
CA CYS A 49 6.59 -16.54 0.94
C CYS A 49 7.63 -17.56 1.42
N PRO A 50 7.51 -18.24 2.58
CA PRO A 50 8.49 -19.23 3.02
C PRO A 50 8.65 -20.39 2.03
N ALA A 51 7.57 -20.81 1.36
CA ALA A 51 7.62 -21.85 0.34
C ALA A 51 8.35 -21.39 -0.93
N PHE A 52 8.17 -20.14 -1.35
CA PHE A 52 8.95 -19.56 -2.47
C PHE A 52 10.43 -19.39 -2.12
N VAL A 53 10.74 -18.89 -0.91
CA VAL A 53 12.12 -18.72 -0.42
C VAL A 53 12.83 -20.08 -0.36
N ALA A 54 12.22 -21.11 0.21
CA ALA A 54 12.78 -22.47 0.25
C ALA A 54 13.06 -23.02 -1.17
N GLN A 55 12.09 -22.92 -2.09
CA GLN A 55 12.27 -23.38 -3.47
C GLN A 55 13.41 -22.69 -4.24
N ILE A 56 13.85 -21.51 -3.80
CA ILE A 56 14.97 -20.76 -4.36
C ILE A 56 16.28 -21.09 -3.61
N ALA A 57 16.25 -21.11 -2.28
CA ALA A 57 17.39 -21.48 -1.44
C ALA A 57 17.92 -22.90 -1.74
N ASP A 58 17.02 -23.85 -1.96
CA ASP A 58 17.33 -25.26 -2.27
C ASP A 58 17.88 -25.49 -3.68
N LYS A 59 17.96 -24.45 -4.55
CA LYS A 59 18.53 -24.62 -5.90
C LYS A 59 20.02 -24.98 -5.79
N PRO A 60 20.53 -26.01 -6.51
CA PRO A 60 21.94 -26.43 -6.42
C PRO A 60 22.97 -25.34 -6.75
N ALA A 61 22.61 -24.32 -7.52
CA ALA A 61 23.47 -23.17 -7.83
C ALA A 61 23.53 -22.11 -6.71
N ILE A 62 22.52 -22.09 -5.82
CA ILE A 62 22.34 -21.07 -4.76
C ILE A 62 22.74 -21.64 -3.39
N ALA A 63 22.30 -22.86 -3.08
CA ALA A 63 22.57 -23.54 -1.80
C ALA A 63 24.04 -23.51 -1.35
N PRO A 64 25.08 -23.60 -2.23
CA PRO A 64 26.48 -23.50 -1.80
C PRO A 64 26.86 -22.14 -1.19
N MET A 65 26.31 -21.03 -1.69
CA MET A 65 26.56 -19.68 -1.15
C MET A 65 25.93 -19.52 0.24
N LEU A 66 24.72 -20.06 0.41
CA LEU A 66 23.92 -19.96 1.65
C LEU A 66 24.51 -20.73 2.84
N ARG A 67 25.50 -21.62 2.61
CA ARG A 67 26.19 -22.34 3.69
C ARG A 67 26.97 -21.45 4.66
N ARG A 68 27.34 -20.24 4.24
CA ARG A 68 28.12 -19.28 5.05
C ARG A 68 27.26 -18.22 5.73
N ARG A 69 26.26 -17.72 5.01
CA ARG A 69 25.22 -16.82 5.52
C ARG A 69 23.87 -17.35 5.00
N PRO A 70 23.08 -18.07 5.83
CA PRO A 70 21.76 -18.53 5.42
C PRO A 70 20.82 -17.32 5.27
N ILE A 71 19.78 -17.47 4.46
CA ILE A 71 18.72 -16.47 4.32
C ILE A 71 17.87 -16.51 5.59
N ASP A 72 17.64 -15.34 6.22
CA ASP A 72 16.56 -15.22 7.19
C ASP A 72 15.21 -15.15 6.44
N VAL A 73 14.43 -16.21 6.56
CA VAL A 73 13.15 -16.36 5.88
C VAL A 73 12.11 -15.38 6.44
N ALA A 74 12.19 -15.03 7.73
CA ALA A 74 11.25 -14.09 8.35
C ALA A 74 11.51 -12.66 7.86
N ASP A 75 12.76 -12.21 7.80
CA ASP A 75 13.11 -10.88 7.29
C ASP A 75 12.80 -10.73 5.79
N VAL A 76 13.09 -11.76 4.97
CA VAL A 76 12.70 -11.76 3.55
C VAL A 76 11.19 -11.70 3.40
N CYS A 77 10.42 -12.40 4.23
CA CYS A 77 8.95 -12.36 4.15
C CYS A 77 8.35 -11.06 4.72
N ALA A 78 8.95 -10.45 5.74
CA ALA A 78 8.58 -9.11 6.22
C ALA A 78 8.94 -8.00 5.22
N CYS A 79 10.04 -8.16 4.46
CA CYS A 79 10.32 -7.33 3.28
C CYS A 79 9.26 -7.56 2.19
N THR A 80 8.93 -8.82 1.89
CA THR A 80 7.97 -9.21 0.85
C THR A 80 6.59 -8.64 1.12
N GLU A 81 6.09 -8.72 2.36
CA GLU A 81 4.79 -8.18 2.75
C GLU A 81 4.71 -6.66 2.55
N ARG A 82 5.74 -5.91 2.98
CA ARG A 82 5.84 -4.47 2.76
C ARG A 82 5.88 -4.10 1.27
N GLY A 83 6.67 -4.83 0.47
CA GLY A 83 6.74 -4.64 -0.98
C GLY A 83 5.44 -4.99 -1.71
N PHE A 84 4.69 -5.97 -1.20
CA PHE A 84 3.40 -6.39 -1.71
C PHE A 84 2.28 -5.38 -1.37
N LEU A 85 2.22 -4.92 -0.12
CA LEU A 85 1.25 -3.92 0.36
C LEU A 85 1.46 -2.52 -0.25
N ALA A 86 2.66 -2.23 -0.77
CA ALA A 86 2.95 -1.01 -1.53
C ALA A 86 2.20 -0.94 -2.88
N ASP A 87 1.66 -2.05 -3.40
CA ASP A 87 0.87 -2.03 -4.63
C ASP A 87 -0.52 -1.40 -4.40
N GLY A 88 -0.74 -0.25 -5.02
CA GLY A 88 -1.99 0.50 -4.89
C GLY A 88 -3.25 -0.22 -5.38
N ARG A 89 -3.13 -1.14 -6.36
CA ARG A 89 -4.28 -1.91 -6.89
C ARG A 89 -4.65 -3.06 -5.96
N LEU A 90 -3.66 -3.82 -5.50
CA LEU A 90 -3.86 -4.86 -4.49
C LEU A 90 -4.48 -4.26 -3.22
N ARG A 91 -3.93 -3.14 -2.74
CA ARG A 91 -4.49 -2.38 -1.62
C ARG A 91 -5.94 -1.93 -1.85
N SER A 92 -6.33 -1.55 -3.07
CA SER A 92 -7.73 -1.22 -3.40
C SER A 92 -8.66 -2.43 -3.56
N GLU A 93 -8.14 -3.59 -3.96
CA GLU A 93 -8.93 -4.84 -3.99
C GLU A 93 -9.12 -5.42 -2.59
N PHE A 94 -8.07 -5.44 -1.78
CA PHE A 94 -8.17 -5.80 -0.36
C PHE A 94 -9.00 -4.79 0.45
N ALA A 95 -9.21 -3.56 -0.04
CA ALA A 95 -10.12 -2.59 0.59
C ALA A 95 -11.62 -2.98 0.56
N ARG A 96 -11.98 -4.06 -0.16
CA ARG A 96 -13.34 -4.61 -0.21
C ARG A 96 -13.62 -5.52 1.01
N PRO A 97 -14.90 -5.83 1.33
CA PRO A 97 -15.24 -6.85 2.31
C PRO A 97 -14.54 -8.20 2.02
N PRO A 98 -14.08 -8.97 3.04
CA PRO A 98 -13.34 -10.21 2.83
C PRO A 98 -14.03 -11.23 1.94
N GLU A 99 -15.36 -11.25 1.94
CA GLU A 99 -16.20 -12.10 1.10
C GLU A 99 -16.06 -11.72 -0.38
N GLN A 100 -16.07 -10.41 -0.69
CA GLN A 100 -15.84 -9.92 -2.05
C GLN A 100 -14.39 -10.18 -2.50
N VAL A 101 -13.42 -10.06 -1.60
CA VAL A 101 -12.02 -10.44 -1.89
C VAL A 101 -11.95 -11.93 -2.24
N ALA A 102 -12.61 -12.80 -1.46
CA ALA A 102 -12.64 -14.24 -1.68
C ALA A 102 -13.33 -14.62 -3.01
N GLU A 103 -14.44 -13.97 -3.37
CA GLU A 103 -15.09 -14.16 -4.68
C GLU A 103 -14.21 -13.64 -5.83
N ASN A 104 -13.64 -12.43 -5.72
CA ASN A 104 -12.75 -11.89 -6.75
C ASN A 104 -11.50 -12.77 -6.96
N MET A 105 -10.98 -13.38 -5.90
CA MET A 105 -9.85 -14.33 -5.95
C MET A 105 -10.16 -15.66 -6.67
N LYS A 106 -11.43 -15.98 -6.93
CA LYS A 106 -11.81 -17.10 -7.81
C LYS A 106 -11.56 -16.78 -9.29
N THR A 107 -11.45 -15.50 -9.66
CA THR A 107 -11.12 -15.10 -11.03
C THR A 107 -9.64 -15.32 -11.32
N ASP A 108 -9.33 -15.91 -12.47
CA ASP A 108 -7.93 -16.16 -12.87
C ASP A 108 -7.10 -14.87 -12.95
N ASN A 109 -7.71 -13.77 -13.37
CA ASN A 109 -7.02 -12.50 -13.54
C ASN A 109 -6.51 -11.90 -12.22
N LEU A 110 -7.35 -11.83 -11.17
CA LEU A 110 -6.89 -11.31 -9.87
C LEU A 110 -5.92 -12.29 -9.19
N ARG A 111 -6.18 -13.60 -9.29
CA ARG A 111 -5.31 -14.65 -8.75
C ARG A 111 -3.92 -14.66 -9.40
N ALA A 112 -3.84 -14.51 -10.72
CA ALA A 112 -2.59 -14.38 -11.45
C ALA A 112 -1.86 -13.08 -11.09
N TYR A 113 -2.57 -11.95 -11.03
CA TYR A 113 -1.98 -10.66 -10.63
C TYR A 113 -1.42 -10.69 -9.20
N PHE A 114 -2.18 -11.25 -8.26
CA PHE A 114 -1.74 -11.51 -6.88
C PHE A 114 -0.44 -12.33 -6.87
N THR A 115 -0.43 -13.47 -7.57
CA THR A 115 0.70 -14.41 -7.58
C THR A 115 1.95 -13.76 -8.19
N MET A 116 1.80 -13.03 -9.31
CA MET A 116 2.90 -12.33 -9.96
C MET A 116 3.46 -11.20 -9.10
N ARG A 117 2.61 -10.45 -8.38
CA ARG A 117 3.06 -9.39 -7.46
C ARG A 117 3.73 -9.93 -6.21
N LEU A 118 3.22 -11.03 -5.64
CA LEU A 118 3.87 -11.73 -4.54
C LEU A 118 5.25 -12.25 -4.97
N LEU A 119 5.33 -12.96 -6.10
CA LEU A 119 6.61 -13.43 -6.65
C LEU A 119 7.58 -12.28 -6.92
N GLN A 120 7.11 -11.17 -7.50
CA GLN A 120 7.95 -9.99 -7.73
C GLN A 120 8.51 -9.40 -6.42
N ALA A 121 7.69 -9.28 -5.37
CA ALA A 121 8.12 -8.79 -4.08
C ALA A 121 9.14 -9.74 -3.43
N THR A 122 8.87 -11.05 -3.43
CA THR A 122 9.80 -12.07 -2.90
C THR A 122 11.14 -12.05 -3.62
N MET A 123 11.13 -11.98 -4.96
CA MET A 123 12.35 -11.93 -5.76
C MET A 123 13.16 -10.64 -5.55
N ALA A 124 12.50 -9.49 -5.33
CA ALA A 124 13.17 -8.24 -5.02
C ALA A 124 13.87 -8.29 -3.64
N CYS A 125 13.20 -8.83 -2.62
CA CYS A 125 13.76 -8.99 -1.29
C CYS A 125 14.91 -10.02 -1.26
N LEU A 126 14.76 -11.14 -1.99
CA LEU A 126 15.84 -12.12 -2.17
C LEU A 126 17.04 -11.53 -2.92
N ALA A 127 16.82 -10.68 -3.93
CA ALA A 127 17.92 -10.03 -4.65
C ALA A 127 18.74 -9.07 -3.77
N ALA A 128 18.10 -8.41 -2.80
CA ALA A 128 18.81 -7.64 -1.77
C ALA A 128 19.68 -8.55 -0.89
N GLU A 129 19.09 -9.59 -0.29
CA GLU A 129 19.84 -10.54 0.54
C GLU A 129 21.00 -11.22 -0.21
N PHE A 130 20.79 -11.64 -1.46
CA PHE A 130 21.87 -12.20 -2.27
C PHE A 130 22.99 -11.19 -2.57
N SER A 131 22.69 -9.90 -2.66
CA SER A 131 23.70 -8.85 -2.85
C SER A 131 24.57 -8.69 -1.59
N ASP A 132 23.96 -8.72 -0.41
CA ASP A 132 24.69 -8.64 0.86
C ASP A 132 25.46 -9.93 1.14
N ILE A 133 24.89 -11.11 0.87
CA ILE A 133 25.58 -12.41 0.93
C ILE A 133 26.78 -12.45 -0.03
N LEU A 134 26.68 -11.83 -1.22
CA LEU A 134 27.82 -11.69 -2.13
C LEU A 134 28.90 -10.77 -1.55
N ALA A 135 28.52 -9.63 -0.96
CA ALA A 135 29.45 -8.70 -0.32
C ALA A 135 30.19 -9.32 0.88
N ASP A 136 29.52 -10.12 1.71
CA ASP A 136 30.13 -10.84 2.83
C ASP A 136 31.08 -11.96 2.38
N ASN A 137 30.86 -12.51 1.19
CA ASN A 137 31.69 -13.56 0.60
C ASN A 137 32.89 -13.03 -0.21
N ASP A 138 32.94 -11.73 -0.51
CA ASP A 138 34.05 -11.09 -1.20
C ASP A 138 35.33 -11.12 -0.32
N PRO A 139 36.40 -11.83 -0.74
CA PRO A 139 37.66 -11.85 0.01
C PRO A 139 38.39 -10.49 0.00
N ALA A 140 38.04 -9.56 -0.91
CA ALA A 140 38.64 -8.22 -0.95
C ALA A 140 38.07 -7.23 0.09
N ARG A 141 37.07 -7.65 0.89
CA ARG A 141 36.46 -6.87 1.98
C ARG A 141 36.90 -7.31 3.39
N ARG A 142 37.96 -8.13 3.50
CA ARG A 142 38.43 -8.74 4.75
C ARG A 142 39.90 -8.40 5.03
#